data_AF-A0AAJ0A8Y5-F1
#
_entry.id   AF-A0AAJ0A8Y5-F1
#
_cell.length_a   1.000
_cell.length_b   1.000
_cell.length_c   1.000
_cell.angle_alpha   90.00
_cell.angle_beta   90.00
_cell.angle_gamma   90.00
#
_symmetry.space_group_name_H-M   'P 1'
#
loop_
_entity.id
_entity.type
_entity.pdbx_description
1 polymer ?
#
loop_
_entity_poly.entity_id
_entity_poly.type
_entity_poly.pdbx_seq_one_letter_code
_entity_poly.pdbx_strand_id
1 'polypeptide(L)'
;MLVASTFWKPADTDWLLGAAVSCAQSLRLNSLACLKIVCQTSEDVELLNHAFWLLYIIEKPFRLRNGQASALNDAYIDHEPISSDIRARKPPMQTIGVRYRLAQYCARIADEFDIQKAQSRSTVFTLENTSTHHDMGLESRLTQQPKYHALSRGHLNKPAVL
;
A
#
# COMPACT_ATOMS: atom_id res chain seq x y z
N MET A 1 -3.60 15.82 23.72
CA MET A 1 -2.33 15.50 23.03
C MET A 1 -1.68 16.77 22.48
N LEU A 2 -1.41 17.75 23.35
CA LEU A 2 -0.80 19.06 23.01
C LEU A 2 0.63 19.18 23.56
N VAL A 3 1.08 18.21 24.35
CA VAL A 3 2.36 18.23 25.07
C VAL A 3 3.56 17.90 24.15
N ALA A 4 3.33 17.29 22.99
CA ALA A 4 4.40 16.90 22.08
C ALA A 4 4.93 18.08 21.21
N SER A 5 4.19 19.18 21.08
CA SER A 5 4.57 20.25 20.14
C SER A 5 5.68 21.17 20.65
N THR A 6 5.96 21.21 21.95
CA THR A 6 6.99 22.09 22.54
C THR A 6 8.38 21.48 22.61
N PHE A 7 8.52 20.18 22.30
CA PHE A 7 9.80 19.45 22.34
C PHE A 7 10.22 18.86 20.99
N TRP A 8 9.55 19.26 19.91
CA TRP A 8 9.81 18.75 18.57
C TRP A 8 11.26 19.00 18.13
N LYS A 9 12.00 17.93 17.85
CA LYS A 9 13.24 17.99 17.07
C LYS A 9 12.97 17.42 15.67
N PRO A 10 13.53 18.02 14.60
CA PRO A 10 13.41 17.48 13.25
C PRO A 10 13.85 16.01 13.12
N ALA A 11 14.80 15.56 13.97
CA ALA A 11 15.24 14.17 14.03
C ALA A 11 14.13 13.19 14.44
N ASP A 12 13.13 13.65 15.19
CA ASP A 12 12.02 12.81 15.69
C ASP A 12 10.88 12.69 14.66
N THR A 13 10.99 13.37 13.51
CA THR A 13 9.92 13.42 12.51
C THR A 13 9.54 12.05 11.99
N ASP A 14 10.54 11.21 11.71
CA ASP A 14 10.33 9.87 11.18
C ASP A 14 9.52 9.01 12.16
N TRP A 15 9.93 9.04 13.45
CA TRP A 15 9.26 8.29 14.51
C TRP A 15 7.83 8.79 14.75
N LEU A 16 7.64 10.12 14.87
CA LEU A 16 6.31 10.68 15.13
C LEU A 16 5.35 10.37 13.98
N LEU A 17 5.83 10.50 12.75
CA LEU A 17 5.05 10.19 11.56
C LEU A 17 4.70 8.70 11.50
N GLY A 18 5.65 7.82 11.83
CA GLY A 18 5.40 6.39 11.97
C GLY A 18 4.33 6.07 13.03
N ALA A 19 4.41 6.70 14.21
CA ALA A 19 3.42 6.54 15.27
C ALA A 19 2.03 7.04 14.85
N ALA A 20 1.95 8.17 14.16
CA ALA A 20 0.70 8.73 13.63
C ALA A 20 0.07 7.80 12.58
N VAL A 21 0.86 7.26 11.65
CA VAL A 21 0.39 6.28 10.66
C VAL A 21 -0.11 5.00 11.34
N SER A 22 0.65 4.46 12.29
CA SER A 22 0.25 3.27 13.04
C SER A 22 -1.09 3.48 13.78
N CYS A 23 -1.26 4.64 14.40
CA CYS A 23 -2.53 5.01 15.04
C CYS A 23 -3.68 5.08 14.04
N ALA A 24 -3.47 5.77 12.91
CA ALA A 24 -4.49 5.91 11.86
C ALA A 24 -4.90 4.55 11.27
N GLN A 25 -3.96 3.64 11.07
CA GLN A 25 -4.22 2.28 10.57
C GLN A 25 -4.94 1.42 11.62
N SER A 26 -4.54 1.52 12.89
CA SER A 26 -5.18 0.80 13.99
C SER A 26 -6.65 1.19 14.16
N LEU A 27 -6.96 2.47 13.94
CA LEU A 27 -8.32 3.00 13.94
C LEU A 27 -9.04 2.86 12.59
N ARG A 28 -8.35 2.32 11.57
CA ARG A 28 -8.86 2.15 10.19
C ARG A 28 -9.43 3.44 9.60
N LEU A 29 -8.77 4.58 9.86
CA LEU A 29 -9.22 5.91 9.41
C LEU A 29 -9.16 6.06 7.88
N ASN A 30 -8.46 5.16 7.20
CA ASN A 30 -8.41 5.07 5.74
C ASN A 30 -9.74 4.59 5.12
N SER A 31 -10.72 4.16 5.93
CA SER A 31 -12.03 3.74 5.45
C SER A 31 -13.17 4.54 6.07
N LEU A 32 -13.98 5.16 5.21
CA LEU A 32 -15.15 5.95 5.62
C LEU A 32 -16.20 5.06 6.31
N ALA A 33 -16.35 3.82 5.85
CA ALA A 33 -17.23 2.85 6.50
C ALA A 33 -16.78 2.55 7.94
N CYS A 34 -15.48 2.41 8.16
CA CYS A 34 -14.94 2.16 9.50
C CYS A 34 -15.05 3.38 10.41
N LEU A 35 -14.78 4.57 9.88
CA LEU A 35 -14.97 5.84 10.58
C LEU A 35 -16.39 5.99 11.13
N LYS A 36 -17.41 5.70 10.30
CA LYS A 36 -18.82 5.77 10.71
C LYS A 36 -19.20 4.77 11.82
N ILE A 37 -18.42 3.70 12.01
CA ILE A 37 -18.62 2.73 13.09
C ILE A 37 -17.95 3.19 14.39
N VAL A 38 -16.76 3.79 14.28
CA VAL A 38 -15.97 4.21 15.45
C VAL A 38 -16.47 5.54 16.04
N CYS A 39 -16.98 6.43 15.20
CA CYS A 39 -17.48 7.73 15.60
C CYS A 39 -18.94 7.69 16.05
N GLN A 40 -19.27 8.49 17.06
CA GLN A 40 -20.64 8.62 17.56
C GLN A 40 -21.41 9.73 16.84
N THR A 41 -20.70 10.74 16.32
CA THR A 41 -21.29 11.90 15.65
C THR A 41 -20.73 12.08 14.24
N SER A 42 -21.47 12.78 13.38
CA SER A 42 -21.00 13.16 12.05
C SER A 42 -19.80 14.11 12.11
N GLU A 43 -19.74 14.96 13.15
CA GLU A 43 -18.62 15.87 13.37
C GLU A 43 -17.31 15.12 13.65
N ASP A 44 -17.36 14.06 14.46
CA ASP A 44 -16.19 13.22 14.73
C ASP A 44 -15.69 12.52 13.46
N VAL A 45 -16.62 12.04 12.61
CA VAL A 45 -16.28 11.42 11.32
C VAL A 45 -15.55 12.43 10.43
N GLU A 46 -16.07 13.65 10.34
CA GLU A 46 -15.45 14.71 9.56
C GLU A 46 -14.07 15.06 10.11
N LEU A 47 -13.94 15.23 11.42
CA LEU A 47 -12.68 15.59 12.07
C LEU A 47 -11.60 14.53 11.85
N LEU A 48 -11.92 13.25 12.08
CA LEU A 48 -10.97 12.16 11.91
C LEU A 48 -10.62 11.93 10.44
N ASN A 49 -11.57 12.09 9.51
CA ASN A 49 -11.28 12.04 8.09
C ASN A 49 -10.32 13.18 7.68
N HIS A 50 -10.55 14.41 8.16
CA HIS A 50 -9.63 15.52 7.91
C HIS A 50 -8.24 15.26 8.51
N ALA A 51 -8.17 14.69 9.71
CA ALA A 51 -6.89 14.33 10.34
C ALA A 51 -6.14 13.27 9.52
N PHE A 52 -6.84 12.26 9.00
CA PHE A 52 -6.27 11.27 8.11
C PHE A 52 -5.72 11.91 6.82
N TRP A 53 -6.49 12.78 6.15
CA TRP A 53 -6.04 13.45 4.94
C TRP A 53 -4.87 14.41 5.18
N LEU A 54 -4.84 15.08 6.34
CA LEU A 54 -3.69 15.90 6.73
C LEU A 54 -2.44 15.04 6.90
N LEU A 55 -2.56 13.89 7.57
CA LEU A 55 -1.46 12.92 7.72
C LEU A 55 -0.97 12.44 6.35
N TYR A 56 -1.88 12.05 5.46
CA TYR A 56 -1.57 11.63 4.09
C TYR A 56 -0.76 12.69 3.33
N ILE A 57 -1.18 13.96 3.42
CA ILE A 57 -0.52 15.09 2.77
C ILE A 57 0.90 15.34 3.29
N ILE A 58 1.15 15.05 4.56
CA ILE A 58 2.47 15.22 5.19
C ILE A 58 3.37 14.01 4.91
N GLU A 59 2.81 12.81 4.97
CA GLU A 59 3.54 11.56 4.94
C GLU A 59 4.14 11.28 3.57
N LYS A 60 3.36 11.42 2.50
CA LYS A 60 3.80 11.09 1.13
C LYS A 60 5.03 11.89 0.70
N PRO A 61 5.07 13.23 0.83
CA PRO A 61 6.24 14.00 0.43
C PRO A 61 7.44 13.74 1.35
N PHE A 62 7.21 13.51 2.64
CA PHE A 62 8.29 13.22 3.59
C PHE A 62 9.00 11.91 3.24
N ARG A 63 8.24 10.83 3.00
CA ARG A 63 8.79 9.52 2.62
C ARG A 63 9.51 9.58 1.28
N LEU A 64 8.89 10.21 0.27
CA LEU A 64 9.52 10.39 -1.03
C LEU A 64 10.85 11.15 -0.90
N ARG A 65 10.89 12.26 -0.16
CA ARG A 65 12.12 13.05 0.06
C ARG A 65 13.24 12.23 0.68
N ASN A 66 12.90 11.25 1.52
CA ASN A 66 13.87 10.38 2.18
C ASN A 66 14.16 9.09 1.39
N GLY A 67 13.60 8.92 0.19
CA GLY A 67 13.76 7.71 -0.61
C GLY A 67 13.14 6.46 0.03
N GLN A 68 12.09 6.65 0.84
CA GLN A 68 11.36 5.60 1.53
C GLN A 68 9.99 5.40 0.90
N ALA A 69 9.50 4.15 0.92
CA ALA A 69 8.13 3.85 0.58
C ALA A 69 7.16 4.44 1.62
N SER A 70 5.98 4.86 1.16
CA SER A 70 4.90 5.30 2.04
C SER A 70 4.31 4.12 2.81
N ALA A 71 4.05 4.33 4.09
CA ALA A 71 3.32 3.34 4.90
C ALA A 71 1.79 3.42 4.67
N LEU A 72 1.31 4.51 4.05
CA LEU A 72 -0.08 4.68 3.65
C LEU A 72 -0.24 4.20 2.21
N ASN A 73 -0.66 2.95 2.03
CA ASN A 73 -0.85 2.38 0.69
C ASN A 73 -2.21 2.80 0.09
N ASP A 74 -2.15 3.44 -1.08
CA ASP A 74 -3.30 4.02 -1.78
C ASP A 74 -4.34 2.96 -2.16
N ALA A 75 -3.95 1.71 -2.37
CA ALA A 75 -4.86 0.60 -2.67
C ALA A 75 -5.88 0.32 -1.57
N TYR A 76 -5.63 0.79 -0.34
CA TYR A 76 -6.50 0.58 0.81
C TYR A 76 -7.17 1.86 1.30
N ILE A 77 -7.07 2.97 0.57
CA ILE A 77 -7.63 4.26 0.98
C ILE A 77 -8.94 4.51 0.24
N ASP A 78 -9.99 4.83 0.98
CA ASP A 78 -11.24 5.32 0.41
C ASP A 78 -11.01 6.72 -0.15
N HIS A 79 -10.76 6.82 -1.46
CA HIS A 79 -10.56 8.09 -2.16
C HIS A 79 -11.85 8.88 -2.40
N GLU A 80 -12.98 8.42 -1.88
CA GLU A 80 -14.25 9.14 -1.98
C GLU A 80 -14.17 10.44 -1.16
N PRO A 81 -14.36 11.61 -1.78
CA PRO A 81 -14.45 12.84 -1.03
C PRO A 81 -15.74 12.82 -0.20
N ILE A 82 -15.64 13.07 1.11
CA ILE A 82 -16.82 13.40 1.90
C ILE A 82 -17.42 14.67 1.28
N SER A 83 -18.60 14.55 0.68
CA SER A 83 -19.35 15.67 0.12
C SER A 83 -19.60 16.69 1.22
N SER A 84 -18.87 17.81 1.17
CA SER A 84 -18.89 18.84 2.20
C SER A 84 -20.17 19.69 2.08
N ASP A 85 -21.30 19.21 2.60
CA ASP A 85 -22.52 20.02 2.72
C ASP A 85 -22.58 20.83 4.02
N ILE A 86 -21.59 20.69 4.92
CA ILE A 86 -21.65 21.33 6.23
C ILE A 86 -20.67 22.48 6.36
N ARG A 87 -21.29 23.61 6.70
CA ARG A 87 -20.82 24.98 6.80
C ARG A 87 -19.88 25.15 8.01
N ALA A 88 -18.70 24.52 8.00
CA ALA A 88 -17.69 24.72 9.03
C ALA A 88 -16.50 25.51 8.47
N ARG A 89 -16.45 26.81 8.82
CA ARG A 89 -15.26 27.66 9.00
C ARG A 89 -13.99 27.20 8.22
N LYS A 90 -14.04 27.31 6.89
CA LYS A 90 -13.01 26.78 5.96
C LYS A 90 -11.68 27.57 6.04
N PRO A 91 -10.51 26.96 6.31
CA PRO A 91 -9.31 27.34 5.55
C PRO A 91 -9.60 27.08 4.07
N PRO A 92 -9.09 27.88 3.11
CA PRO A 92 -9.53 27.77 1.72
C PRO A 92 -9.36 26.34 1.23
N MET A 93 -10.48 25.66 0.98
CA MET A 93 -10.59 24.26 0.57
C MET A 93 -9.67 23.92 -0.63
N GLN A 94 -9.33 24.96 -1.40
CA GLN A 94 -8.36 24.94 -2.49
C GLN A 94 -6.95 24.51 -2.02
N THR A 95 -6.49 24.95 -0.85
CA THR A 95 -5.16 24.62 -0.32
C THR A 95 -5.05 23.15 0.07
N ILE A 96 -6.11 22.57 0.64
CA ILE A 96 -6.16 21.12 0.94
C ILE A 96 -6.17 20.33 -0.37
N GLY A 97 -6.98 20.74 -1.35
CA GLY A 97 -7.05 20.08 -2.65
C GLY A 97 -5.73 20.09 -3.42
N VAL A 98 -5.00 21.22 -3.41
CA VAL A 98 -3.66 21.32 -4.03
C VAL A 98 -2.66 20.39 -3.33
N ARG A 99 -2.66 20.38 -2.00
CA ARG A 99 -1.75 19.54 -1.21
C ARG A 99 -2.06 18.05 -1.35
N TYR A 100 -3.33 17.69 -1.44
CA TYR A 100 -3.77 16.32 -1.74
C TYR A 100 -3.21 15.86 -3.09
N ARG A 101 -3.38 16.66 -4.15
CA ARG A 101 -2.83 16.34 -5.47
C ARG A 101 -1.32 16.18 -5.43
N LEU A 102 -0.61 17.05 -4.70
CA LEU A 102 0.83 16.92 -4.50
C LEU A 102 1.19 15.57 -3.88
N ALA A 103 0.49 15.18 -2.81
CA ALA A 103 0.74 13.90 -2.14
C ALA A 103 0.45 12.69 -3.06
N GLN A 104 -0.58 12.76 -3.90
CA GLN A 104 -0.83 11.74 -4.93
C GLN A 104 0.29 11.65 -5.96
N TYR A 105 0.83 12.80 -6.41
CA TYR A 105 2.00 12.78 -7.30
C TYR A 105 3.21 12.18 -6.60
N CYS A 106 3.44 12.50 -5.33
CA CYS A 106 4.53 11.91 -4.56
C CYS A 106 4.39 10.39 -4.44
N ALA A 107 3.19 9.88 -4.23
CA ALA A 107 2.91 8.43 -4.20
C ALA A 107 3.28 7.77 -5.53
N ARG A 108 2.78 8.32 -6.65
CA ARG A 108 3.05 7.78 -8.00
C ARG A 108 4.54 7.77 -8.35
N ILE A 109 5.26 8.84 -7.99
CA ILE A 109 6.70 8.92 -8.23
C ILE A 109 7.43 7.85 -7.40
N ALA A 110 7.05 7.66 -6.14
CA ALA A 110 7.64 6.62 -5.29
C ALA A 110 7.39 5.21 -5.86
N ASP A 111 6.17 4.92 -6.32
CA ASP A 111 5.82 3.63 -6.91
C ASP A 111 6.66 3.33 -8.16
N GLU A 112 6.89 4.33 -9.02
CA GLU A 112 7.73 4.19 -10.20
C GLU A 112 9.19 3.86 -9.84
N PHE A 113 9.74 4.53 -8.81
CA PHE A 113 11.08 4.20 -8.31
C PHE A 113 11.17 2.76 -7.79
N ASP A 114 10.15 2.30 -7.07
CA ASP A 114 10.11 0.94 -6.55
C ASP A 114 9.99 -0.11 -7.67
N ILE A 115 9.19 0.16 -8.71
CA ILE A 115 9.07 -0.69 -9.90
C ILE A 115 10.42 -0.79 -10.62
N GLN A 116 11.10 0.32 -10.86
CA GLN A 116 12.40 0.35 -11.53
C GLN A 116 13.48 -0.39 -10.71
N LYS A 117 13.46 -0.24 -9.39
CA LYS A 117 14.36 -0.95 -8.48
C LYS A 117 14.09 -2.46 -8.48
N ALA A 118 12.83 -2.88 -8.53
CA ALA A 118 12.45 -4.29 -8.64
C ALA A 118 12.92 -4.90 -9.97
N GLN A 119 12.73 -4.20 -11.08
CA GLN A 119 13.20 -4.62 -12.41
C GLN A 119 14.72 -4.75 -12.46
N SER A 120 15.45 -3.77 -11.91
CA SER A 120 16.92 -3.78 -11.87
C SER A 120 17.48 -4.94 -11.04
N ARG A 121 16.80 -5.34 -9.97
CA ARG A 121 17.20 -6.53 -9.18
C ARG A 121 16.90 -7.83 -9.90
N SER A 122 15.79 -7.90 -10.64
CA SER A 122 15.42 -9.09 -11.41
C SER A 122 16.39 -9.34 -12.59
N THR A 123 16.87 -8.29 -13.24
CA THR A 123 17.85 -8.42 -14.34
C THR A 123 19.22 -8.87 -13.83
N VAL A 124 19.68 -8.37 -12.67
CA VAL A 124 20.94 -8.81 -12.03
C VAL A 124 20.89 -10.30 -11.68
N PHE A 125 19.78 -10.78 -11.10
CA PHE A 125 19.61 -12.20 -10.76
C PHE A 125 19.61 -13.13 -12.00
N THR A 126 19.18 -12.60 -13.16
CA THR A 126 19.17 -13.36 -14.42
C THR A 126 20.57 -13.40 -15.05
N LEU A 127 21.38 -12.35 -14.85
CA LEU A 127 22.76 -12.30 -15.36
C LEU A 127 23.72 -13.20 -14.54
N GLU A 128 23.51 -13.29 -13.21
CA GLU A 128 24.29 -14.18 -12.34
C GLU A 128 24.02 -15.67 -12.61
N ASN A 129 22.79 -16.02 -13.01
CA ASN A 129 22.44 -17.41 -13.37
C ASN A 129 22.87 -17.82 -14.78
N THR A 130 23.19 -16.88 -15.68
CA THR A 130 23.69 -17.19 -17.03
C THR A 130 25.22 -17.19 -17.10
N SER A 131 25.90 -16.61 -16.10
CA SER A 131 27.37 -16.56 -16.02
C SER A 131 28.02 -17.75 -15.32
N THR A 132 27.24 -18.65 -14.71
CA THR A 132 27.73 -19.89 -14.09
C THR A 132 27.64 -21.13 -14.99
N HIS A 133 27.19 -20.98 -16.24
CA HIS A 133 27.02 -22.09 -17.20
C HIS A 133 28.06 -22.14 -18.33
N HIS A 134 29.24 -21.55 -18.12
CA HIS A 134 30.37 -21.62 -19.04
C HIS A 134 31.60 -22.32 -18.43
N ASP A 135 31.40 -23.44 -17.75
CA ASP A 135 32.45 -24.47 -17.67
C ASP A 135 31.85 -25.82 -17.27
N MET A 136 31.55 -26.67 -18.26
CA MET A 136 31.81 -28.11 -18.18
C MET A 136 31.49 -28.75 -19.52
N GLY A 137 32.49 -29.49 -20.00
CA GLY A 137 32.56 -30.05 -21.32
C GLY A 137 31.49 -31.07 -21.66
N LEU A 138 31.52 -31.41 -22.94
CA LEU A 138 30.88 -32.55 -23.57
C LEU A 138 30.84 -33.76 -22.63
N GLU A 139 29.65 -34.33 -22.43
CA GLU A 139 29.42 -35.75 -22.67
C GLU A 139 27.92 -35.96 -22.97
N SER A 140 27.68 -36.35 -24.21
CA SER A 140 26.41 -36.88 -24.70
C SER A 140 26.23 -38.29 -24.11
N ARG A 141 25.04 -38.64 -23.60
CA ARG A 141 24.43 -39.98 -23.78
C ARG A 141 23.01 -40.09 -23.20
N LEU A 142 22.09 -40.33 -24.13
CA LEU A 142 21.05 -41.37 -24.12
C LEU A 142 19.96 -41.38 -23.03
N THR A 143 18.72 -41.17 -23.53
CA THR A 143 17.49 -41.95 -23.29
C THR A 143 16.86 -41.93 -21.89
N GLN A 144 15.68 -41.31 -21.77
CA GLN A 144 14.36 -42.00 -21.75
C GLN A 144 13.23 -41.00 -21.46
N GLN A 145 12.28 -40.89 -22.38
CA GLN A 145 10.90 -40.53 -22.03
C GLN A 145 10.21 -41.73 -21.39
N PRO A 146 9.11 -41.49 -20.66
CA PRO A 146 7.92 -42.27 -20.96
C PRO A 146 6.68 -41.41 -21.18
N LYS A 147 5.97 -41.74 -22.28
CA LYS A 147 4.55 -41.48 -22.52
C LYS A 147 3.73 -42.72 -22.13
N TYR A 148 2.40 -42.54 -22.08
CA TYR A 148 1.30 -43.54 -22.00
C TYR A 148 0.88 -43.95 -20.57
N HIS A 149 -0.39 -44.17 -20.19
CA HIS A 149 -1.74 -44.11 -20.80
C HIS A 149 -2.73 -44.08 -19.58
N ALA A 150 -3.73 -43.20 -19.53
CA ALA A 150 -5.16 -43.45 -19.81
C ALA A 150 -6.01 -44.29 -18.81
N LEU A 151 -7.16 -43.69 -18.43
CA LEU A 151 -8.48 -44.25 -18.10
C LEU A 151 -8.65 -45.27 -16.95
N SER A 152 -9.55 -44.97 -16.01
CA SER A 152 -10.89 -45.59 -16.06
C SER A 152 -11.94 -44.85 -15.22
N ARG A 153 -13.13 -44.71 -15.83
CA ARG A 153 -14.39 -44.27 -15.22
C ARG A 153 -14.95 -45.37 -14.32
N GLY A 154 -15.65 -44.99 -13.25
CA GLY A 154 -16.52 -45.86 -12.47
C GLY A 154 -17.72 -45.08 -11.93
N HIS A 155 -18.79 -45.07 -12.72
CA HIS A 155 -20.16 -44.69 -12.36
C HIS A 155 -20.67 -45.45 -11.12
N LEU A 156 -21.45 -44.82 -10.22
CA LEU A 156 -22.90 -45.02 -9.92
C LEU A 156 -22.96 -44.95 -8.36
N ASN A 157 -23.94 -44.45 -7.60
CA ASN A 157 -25.34 -44.14 -7.79
C ASN A 157 -25.79 -43.31 -6.56
N LYS A 158 -26.72 -42.35 -6.71
CA LYS A 158 -27.59 -41.92 -5.59
C LYS A 158 -28.56 -43.07 -5.24
N PRO A 159 -29.13 -43.09 -4.02
CA PRO A 159 -30.50 -42.59 -3.90
C PRO A 159 -30.77 -41.76 -2.64
N ALA A 160 -31.83 -40.97 -2.73
CA ALA A 160 -32.47 -40.22 -1.65
C ALA A 160 -33.49 -41.10 -0.91
N VAL A 161 -33.57 -40.98 0.42
CA VAL A 161 -34.66 -41.33 1.35
C VAL A 161 -34.23 -40.71 2.71
N LEU A 162 -34.95 -39.94 3.53
CA LEU A 162 -36.34 -39.46 3.67
C LEU A 162 -36.27 -38.10 4.36
#